data_AF-A0A7V3BXD8-F1
#
_entry.id   AF-A0A7V3BXD8-F1
#
_cell.length_a   1.000
_cell.length_b   1.000
_cell.length_c   1.000
_cell.angle_alpha   90.00
_cell.angle_beta   90.00
_cell.angle_gamma   90.00
#
_symmetry.space_group_name_H-M   'P 1'
#
loop_
_entity.id
_entity.type
_entity.pdbx_description
1 polymer ?
#
loop_
_entity_poly.entity_id
_entity_poly.type
_entity_poly.pdbx_seq_one_letter_code
_entity_poly.pdbx_strand_id
1 'polypeptide(L)'
;MGGDKPIGLAIGIVIVTLLVLLPALIPPLFYLFANVYALIAGSDFGSDTISVGVLLTGLVMTVTTLLVLAAGVAALVGRALSPRREAPAAEAG
;
A
#
# COMPACT_ATOMS: atom_id res chain seq x y z
N MET A 1 -12.63 0.74 -29.21
CA MET A 1 -12.64 -0.43 -28.29
C MET A 1 -11.48 -0.31 -27.31
N GLY A 2 -11.74 0.04 -26.04
CA GLY A 2 -11.03 -0.49 -24.86
C GLY A 2 -9.64 0.04 -24.46
N GLY A 3 -9.41 1.36 -24.40
CA GLY A 3 -8.14 1.92 -23.87
C GLY A 3 -7.95 1.73 -22.34
N ASP A 4 -9.03 1.45 -21.64
CA ASP A 4 -9.17 1.41 -20.18
C ASP A 4 -8.96 -0.01 -19.61
N LYS A 5 -9.13 -1.04 -20.44
CA LYS A 5 -8.85 -2.45 -20.10
C LYS A 5 -7.37 -2.75 -19.76
N PRO A 6 -6.37 -2.29 -20.53
CA PRO A 6 -4.97 -2.58 -20.22
C PRO A 6 -4.49 -1.88 -18.95
N ILE A 7 -5.03 -0.70 -18.63
CA ILE A 7 -4.66 0.06 -17.42
C ILE A 7 -5.20 -0.64 -16.17
N GLY A 8 -6.47 -1.06 -16.19
CA GLY A 8 -7.05 -1.85 -15.09
C GLY A 8 -6.29 -3.15 -14.84
N LEU A 9 -5.87 -3.83 -15.91
CA LEU A 9 -5.05 -5.04 -15.82
C LEU A 9 -3.68 -4.78 -15.22
N ALA A 10 -2.99 -3.70 -15.65
CA ALA A 10 -1.69 -3.33 -15.12
C ALA A 10 -1.75 -3.03 -13.60
N ILE A 11 -2.78 -2.32 -13.15
CA ILE A 11 -3.01 -2.03 -11.72
C ILE A 11 -3.27 -3.32 -10.95
N GLY A 12 -4.12 -4.19 -11.47
CA GLY A 12 -4.39 -5.50 -10.88
C GLY A 12 -3.11 -6.32 -10.70
N ILE A 13 -2.27 -6.37 -11.72
CA ILE A 13 -0.97 -7.06 -11.68
C ILE A 13 -0.05 -6.44 -10.62
N VAL A 14 0.05 -5.10 -10.55
CA VAL A 14 0.88 -4.42 -9.55
C VAL A 14 0.41 -4.74 -8.13
N ILE A 15 -0.90 -4.69 -7.86
CA ILE A 15 -1.46 -4.97 -6.53
C ILE A 15 -1.21 -6.42 -6.13
N VAL A 16 -1.46 -7.37 -7.04
CA VAL A 16 -1.21 -8.81 -6.79
C VAL A 16 0.27 -9.05 -6.52
N THR A 17 1.15 -8.44 -7.32
CA THR A 17 2.61 -8.57 -7.14
C THR A 17 3.05 -8.01 -5.79
N LEU A 18 2.51 -6.86 -5.37
CA LEU A 18 2.75 -6.27 -4.05
C LEU A 18 2.29 -7.19 -2.91
N LEU A 19 1.11 -7.79 -3.04
CA LEU A 19 0.59 -8.72 -2.04
C LEU A 19 1.43 -10.00 -1.95
N VAL A 20 1.90 -10.52 -3.09
CA VAL A 20 2.79 -11.69 -3.14
C VAL A 20 4.18 -11.38 -2.57
N LEU A 21 4.69 -10.15 -2.76
CA LEU A 21 5.97 -9.71 -2.21
C LEU A 21 5.88 -9.27 -0.74
N LEU A 22 4.67 -9.07 -0.21
CA LEU A 22 4.44 -8.60 1.15
C LEU A 22 5.16 -9.43 2.24
N PRO A 23 5.23 -10.78 2.17
CA PRO A 23 6.02 -11.59 3.11
C PRO A 23 7.52 -11.32 2.99
N ALA A 24 8.03 -11.10 1.77
CA ALA A 24 9.43 -10.79 1.52
C ALA A 24 9.82 -9.36 1.97
N LEU A 25 8.84 -8.48 2.14
CA LEU A 25 9.03 -7.14 2.70
C LEU A 25 9.15 -7.15 4.23
N ILE A 26 8.79 -8.24 4.91
CA ILE A 26 8.86 -8.31 6.38
C ILE A 26 10.29 -8.10 6.91
N PRO A 27 11.33 -8.82 6.42
CA PRO A 27 12.70 -8.59 6.89
C PRO A 27 13.23 -7.16 6.69
N PRO A 28 13.14 -6.53 5.49
CA PRO A 28 13.65 -5.18 5.31
C PRO A 28 12.84 -4.14 6.11
N LEU A 29 11.52 -4.31 6.25
CA LEU A 29 10.69 -3.41 7.08
C LEU A 29 11.04 -3.54 8.57
N PHE A 30 11.32 -4.75 9.05
CA PHE A 30 11.82 -4.99 10.40
C PHE A 30 13.12 -4.21 10.64
N TYR A 31 14.10 -4.36 9.75
CA TYR A 31 15.38 -3.68 9.90
C TYR A 31 15.23 -2.16 9.78
N LEU A 32 14.37 -1.67 8.88
CA LEU A 32 14.08 -0.24 8.77
C LEU A 32 13.48 0.30 10.07
N PHE A 33 12.45 -0.37 10.61
CA PHE A 33 11.83 0.01 11.87
C PHE A 33 12.82 -0.01 13.02
N ALA A 34 13.66 -1.06 13.10
CA ALA A 34 14.69 -1.17 14.11
C ALA A 34 15.71 -0.02 14.00
N ASN A 35 16.20 0.28 12.81
CA ASN A 35 17.16 1.39 12.66
C ASN A 35 16.53 2.75 13.02
N VAL A 36 15.28 3.01 12.61
CA VAL A 36 14.57 4.26 12.94
C VAL A 36 14.30 4.38 14.43
N TYR A 37 13.86 3.30 15.08
CA TYR A 37 13.59 3.35 16.52
C TYR A 37 14.89 3.48 17.33
N ALA A 38 16.01 2.86 16.93
CA ALA A 38 17.31 3.07 17.59
C ALA A 38 17.74 4.54 17.50
N LEU A 39 17.54 5.17 16.35
CA LEU A 39 17.79 6.59 16.13
C LEU A 39 16.95 7.49 17.05
N ILE A 40 15.68 7.15 17.27
CA ILE A 40 14.76 7.95 18.09
C ILE A 40 14.97 7.71 19.59
N ALA A 41 15.12 6.44 19.99
CA ALA A 41 15.20 6.03 21.38
C ALA A 41 16.63 6.14 21.96
N GLY A 42 17.65 6.29 21.10
CA GLY A 42 19.05 6.36 21.51
C GLY A 42 19.59 5.06 22.12
N SER A 43 18.86 3.95 21.95
CA SER A 43 19.21 2.63 22.48
C SER A 43 19.50 1.64 21.35
N ASP A 44 20.52 0.80 21.56
CA ASP A 44 20.80 -0.31 20.66
C ASP A 44 19.67 -1.34 20.73
N PHE A 45 19.25 -1.83 19.55
CA PHE A 45 18.32 -2.95 19.40
C PHE A 45 19.00 -4.27 19.82
N GLY A 46 19.20 -4.45 21.13
CA GLY A 46 19.63 -5.71 21.72
C GLY A 46 18.45 -6.67 21.92
N SER A 47 18.71 -7.98 21.90
CA SER A 47 17.68 -9.00 22.21
C SER A 47 17.01 -8.80 23.58
N ASP A 48 17.69 -8.11 24.49
CA ASP A 48 17.23 -7.87 25.87
C ASP A 48 16.34 -6.61 26.00
N THR A 49 16.32 -5.73 24.99
CA THR A 49 15.55 -4.48 24.98
C THR A 49 14.34 -4.52 24.04
N ILE A 50 14.28 -5.48 23.11
CA ILE A 50 13.12 -5.67 22.23
C ILE A 50 11.92 -6.21 23.03
N SER A 51 10.90 -5.38 23.18
CA SER A 51 9.56 -5.86 23.50
C SER A 51 8.94 -6.46 22.23
N VAL A 52 8.72 -7.78 22.24
CA VAL A 52 8.04 -8.51 21.15
C VAL A 52 6.72 -7.85 20.76
N GLY A 53 6.01 -7.27 21.74
CA GLY A 53 4.79 -6.51 21.50
C GLY A 53 5.00 -5.29 20.61
N VAL A 54 6.01 -4.46 20.89
CA VAL A 54 6.33 -3.27 20.08
C VAL A 54 6.67 -3.65 18.64
N LEU A 55 7.37 -4.76 18.47
CA LEU A 55 7.77 -5.26 17.17
C LEU A 55 6.59 -5.75 16.33
N LEU A 56 5.71 -6.55 16.94
CA LEU A 56 4.49 -7.04 16.30
C LEU A 56 3.52 -5.89 16.00
N THR A 57 3.38 -4.92 16.91
CA THR A 57 2.57 -3.72 16.66
C THR A 57 3.15 -2.91 15.50
N GLY A 58 4.47 -2.68 15.47
CA GLY A 58 5.13 -1.98 14.37
C GLY A 58 4.93 -2.67 13.02
N LEU A 59 5.06 -4.00 12.99
CA LEU A 59 4.83 -4.82 11.81
C LEU A 59 3.36 -4.73 11.33
N VAL A 60 2.41 -4.93 12.22
CA VAL A 60 0.97 -4.86 11.90
C VAL A 60 0.61 -3.46 11.38
N MET A 61 1.09 -2.40 12.02
CA MET A 61 0.83 -1.03 11.60
C MET A 61 1.42 -0.74 10.22
N THR A 62 2.62 -1.24 9.94
CA THR A 62 3.28 -1.05 8.64
C THR A 62 2.53 -1.78 7.53
N VAL A 63 2.17 -3.05 7.75
CA VAL A 63 1.38 -3.84 6.78
C VAL A 63 0.02 -3.19 6.54
N THR A 64 -0.68 -2.78 7.61
CA THR A 64 -1.97 -2.10 7.51
C THR A 64 -1.86 -0.81 6.70
N THR A 65 -0.82 0.00 6.95
CA THR A 65 -0.58 1.25 6.23
C THR A 65 -0.32 1.01 4.75
N LEU A 66 0.48 0.00 4.40
CA LEU A 66 0.73 -0.39 3.01
C LEU A 66 -0.54 -0.82 2.28
N LEU A 67 -1.39 -1.62 2.94
CA LEU A 67 -2.67 -2.05 2.37
C LEU A 67 -3.62 -0.86 2.15
N VAL A 68 -3.70 0.06 3.12
CA VAL A 68 -4.52 1.27 3.00
C VAL A 68 -4.01 2.17 1.87
N LEU A 69 -2.70 2.34 1.72
CA LEU A 69 -2.11 3.09 0.61
C LEU A 69 -2.40 2.43 -0.74
N ALA A 70 -2.23 1.10 -0.84
CA ALA A 70 -2.54 0.36 -2.07
C ALA A 70 -4.02 0.49 -2.46
N ALA A 71 -4.92 0.35 -1.49
CA ALA A 71 -6.36 0.56 -1.69
C ALA A 71 -6.68 2.01 -2.09
N GLY A 72 -6.02 2.99 -1.46
CA GLY A 72 -6.16 4.40 -1.79
C GLY A 72 -5.73 4.71 -3.23
N VAL A 73 -4.57 4.20 -3.65
CA VAL A 73 -4.09 4.32 -5.03
C VAL A 73 -5.05 3.65 -6.01
N ALA A 74 -5.50 2.42 -5.72
CA ALA A 74 -6.47 1.73 -6.56
C ALA A 74 -7.78 2.53 -6.69
N ALA A 75 -8.28 3.11 -5.60
CA ALA A 75 -9.48 3.95 -5.60
C ALA A 75 -9.29 5.25 -6.40
N LEU A 76 -8.14 5.92 -6.26
CA LEU A 76 -7.82 7.12 -7.03
C LEU A 76 -7.73 6.82 -8.51
N VAL A 77 -7.06 5.75 -8.90
CA VAL A 77 -6.94 5.36 -10.31
C VAL A 77 -8.28 4.88 -10.86
N GLY A 78 -9.08 4.14 -10.07
CA GLY A 78 -10.43 3.76 -10.45
C GLY A 78 -11.35 4.97 -10.68
N ARG A 79 -11.24 6.03 -9.86
CA ARG A 79 -11.96 7.30 -10.08
C ARG A 79 -11.46 8.06 -11.30
N ALA A 80 -10.16 8.06 -11.57
CA ALA A 80 -9.59 8.71 -12.75
C ALA A 80 -9.98 7.99 -14.05
N LEU A 81 -10.10 6.66 -14.01
CA LEU A 81 -10.51 5.84 -15.16
C LEU A 81 -12.03 5.73 -15.33
N SER A 82 -12.83 6.05 -14.30
CA SER A 82 -14.29 6.12 -14.42
C SER A 82 -14.65 7.30 -15.31
N PRO A 83 -15.01 7.08 -16.59
CA PRO A 83 -15.42 8.17 -17.45
C PRO A 83 -16.71 8.72 -16.85
N ARG A 84 -16.74 10.03 -16.59
CA ARG A 84 -17.97 10.74 -16.24
C ARG A 84 -19.01 10.35 -17.30
N ARG A 85 -20.07 9.62 -16.90
CA ARG A 85 -21.26 9.40 -17.73
C ARG A 85 -21.98 10.74 -17.88
N GLU A 86 -21.38 11.68 -18.59
CA GLU A 86 -21.97 12.96 -18.89
C GLU A 86 -21.70 13.28 -20.35
N ALA A 87 -22.60 12.82 -21.22
CA ALA A 87 -23.00 13.50 -22.44
C ALA A 87 -24.20 12.75 -23.05
N PRO A 88 -25.18 13.42 -23.69
CA PRO A 88 -25.68 14.78 -23.47
C PRO A 88 -27.23 14.80 -23.37
N ALA A 89 -27.80 15.55 -22.43
CA ALA A 89 -29.22 15.95 -22.50
C ALA A 89 -29.36 17.20 -23.39
N ALA A 90 -28.88 17.10 -24.62
CA ALA A 90 -29.15 18.05 -25.69
C ALA A 90 -29.73 17.23 -26.85
N GLU A 91 -30.84 17.69 -27.42
CA GLU A 91 -31.61 17.06 -28.52
C GLU A 91 -32.70 16.07 -28.09
N ALA A 92 -33.72 16.59 -27.42
CA ALA A 92 -35.10 16.15 -27.63
C ALA A 92 -35.97 17.40 -27.82
N GLY A 93 -35.75 18.05 -28.96
CA GLY A 93 -36.74 18.93 -29.58
C GLY A 93 -37.73 18.10 -30.38
#